data_AF-A0A975BP62-F1
#
_entry.id   AF-A0A975BP62-F1
#
_cell.length_a   1.000
_cell.length_b   1.000
_cell.length_c   1.000
_cell.angle_alpha   90.00
_cell.angle_beta   90.00
_cell.angle_gamma   90.00
#
_symmetry.space_group_name_H-M   'P 1'
#
loop_
_entity.id
_entity.type
_entity.pdbx_description
1 polymer ?
#
loop_
_entity_poly.entity_id
_entity_poly.type
_entity_poly.pdbx_seq_one_letter_code
_entity_poly.pdbx_strand_id
1 'polypeptide(L)'
;MNSLISDYKELIVLFTDKKEISALEFETEFLKLFKSDKSCDENFYEIIKPLFYAVEDFCSDSEIREDDDLDENQLAEAAKGTLDKLEKLYIADDKNLQPVKDETNIKQLLTELNELINNLPLLIDRIVEEKLNEILPVIVKNTLSEELHTLDANSSKAVSSKSQQS
;
A
#
# COMPACT_ATOMS: atom_id res chain seq x y z
N MET A 1 -1.86 7.16 -13.37
CA MET A 1 -2.82 8.28 -13.37
C MET A 1 -2.99 8.84 -11.96
N ASN A 2 -3.39 8.02 -10.97
CA ASN A 2 -3.58 8.49 -9.59
C ASN A 2 -2.31 9.07 -8.93
N SER A 3 -1.13 8.50 -9.18
CA SER A 3 0.14 9.02 -8.64
C SER A 3 0.44 10.44 -9.14
N LEU A 4 0.28 10.67 -10.44
CA LEU A 4 0.61 11.94 -11.07
C LEU A 4 -0.33 13.06 -10.62
N ILE A 5 -1.64 12.80 -10.54
CA ILE A 5 -2.61 13.77 -10.00
C ILE A 5 -2.25 14.14 -8.57
N SER A 6 -1.83 13.17 -7.75
CA SER A 6 -1.36 13.43 -6.39
C SER A 6 -0.11 14.31 -6.36
N ASP A 7 0.86 14.07 -7.25
CA ASP A 7 2.08 14.88 -7.33
C ASP A 7 1.78 16.36 -7.66
N TYR A 8 0.89 16.62 -8.63
CA TYR A 8 0.44 17.99 -8.93
C TYR A 8 -0.32 18.62 -7.76
N LYS A 9 -1.24 17.87 -7.12
CA LYS A 9 -1.99 18.37 -5.96
C LYS A 9 -1.05 18.75 -4.82
N GLU A 10 -0.09 17.89 -4.51
CA GLU A 10 0.89 18.13 -3.44
C GLU A 10 1.70 19.39 -3.73
N LEU A 11 2.23 19.53 -4.96
CA LEU A 11 2.99 20.71 -5.35
C LEU A 11 2.16 22.01 -5.25
N ILE A 12 0.90 21.98 -5.71
CA ILE A 12 0.00 23.14 -5.62
C ILE A 12 -0.30 23.49 -4.14
N VAL A 13 -0.53 22.50 -3.27
CA VAL A 13 -0.80 22.72 -1.85
C VAL A 13 0.43 23.29 -1.12
N LEU A 14 1.64 22.84 -1.47
CA LEU A 14 2.88 23.38 -0.92
C LEU A 14 3.03 24.89 -1.23
N PHE A 15 2.72 25.30 -2.46
CA PHE A 15 2.77 26.70 -2.87
C PHE A 15 1.65 27.54 -2.26
N THR A 16 0.41 27.05 -2.28
CA THR A 16 -0.77 27.87 -2.03
C THR A 16 -1.22 27.91 -0.56
N ASP A 17 -1.56 26.75 -0.01
CA ASP A 17 -2.17 26.64 1.32
C ASP A 17 -1.11 26.63 2.41
N LYS A 18 -0.02 25.89 2.19
CA LYS A 18 1.09 25.78 3.14
C LYS A 18 2.08 26.94 3.02
N LYS A 19 2.23 27.50 1.82
CA LYS A 19 3.23 28.54 1.49
C LYS A 19 4.65 28.12 1.89
N GLU A 20 4.96 26.84 1.71
CA GLU A 20 6.26 26.23 2.01
C GLU A 20 7.28 26.43 0.89
N ILE A 21 6.80 26.75 -0.32
CA ILE A 21 7.63 27.08 -1.49
C ILE A 21 7.19 28.42 -2.08
N SER A 22 8.14 29.15 -2.64
CA SER A 22 7.93 30.41 -3.37
C SER A 22 7.33 30.18 -4.76
N ALA A 23 6.83 31.25 -5.39
CA ALA A 23 6.34 31.20 -6.77
C ALA A 23 7.40 30.74 -7.79
N LEU A 24 8.66 31.16 -7.63
CA LEU A 24 9.78 30.73 -8.48
C LEU A 24 10.10 29.23 -8.32
N GLU A 25 10.07 28.73 -7.08
CA GLU A 25 10.25 27.30 -6.80
C GLU A 25 9.08 26.49 -7.36
N PHE A 26 7.85 26.99 -7.22
CA PHE A 26 6.67 26.37 -7.79
C PHE A 26 6.74 26.30 -9.32
N GLU A 27 7.05 27.39 -10.01
CA GLU A 27 7.27 27.43 -11.47
C GLU A 27 8.28 26.35 -11.89
N THR A 28 9.44 26.34 -11.22
CA THR A 28 10.54 25.42 -11.55
C THR A 28 10.12 23.95 -11.40
N GLU A 29 9.54 23.59 -10.27
CA GLU A 29 9.11 22.21 -10.01
C GLU A 29 7.89 21.80 -10.84
N PHE A 30 6.98 22.74 -11.13
CA PHE A 30 5.82 22.50 -12.00
C PHE A 30 6.27 22.18 -13.42
N LEU A 31 7.14 23.00 -14.02
CA LEU A 31 7.62 22.78 -15.39
C LEU A 31 8.42 21.47 -15.51
N LYS A 32 9.15 21.10 -14.46
CA LYS A 32 9.86 19.82 -14.38
C LYS A 32 8.89 18.64 -14.30
N LEU A 33 7.86 18.73 -13.47
CA LEU A 33 6.79 17.73 -13.38
C LEU A 33 6.08 17.58 -14.72
N PHE A 34 5.68 18.69 -15.34
CA PHE A 34 5.02 18.74 -16.65
C PHE A 34 5.86 18.14 -17.77
N LYS A 35 7.17 18.43 -17.83
CA LYS A 35 8.09 17.81 -18.82
C LYS A 35 8.26 16.31 -18.64
N SER A 36 8.13 15.82 -17.41
CA SER A 36 8.26 14.39 -17.09
C SER A 36 6.97 13.60 -17.33
N ASP A 37 5.85 14.31 -17.44
CA ASP A 37 4.53 13.75 -17.64
C ASP A 37 4.41 13.14 -19.05
N LYS A 38 4.03 11.85 -19.11
CA LYS A 38 3.77 11.10 -20.35
C LYS A 38 2.30 10.69 -20.47
N SER A 39 1.43 11.25 -19.64
CA SER A 39 0.01 10.94 -19.62
C SER A 39 -0.68 11.37 -20.91
N CYS A 40 -1.54 10.49 -21.45
CA CYS A 40 -2.43 10.80 -22.57
C CYS A 40 -3.89 11.04 -22.11
N ASP A 41 -4.12 11.27 -20.81
CA ASP A 41 -5.47 11.58 -20.33
C ASP A 41 -5.84 13.02 -20.69
N GLU A 42 -6.74 13.14 -21.66
CA GLU A 42 -7.24 14.40 -22.19
C GLU A 42 -8.02 15.21 -21.13
N ASN A 43 -8.79 14.56 -20.25
CA ASN A 43 -9.54 15.27 -19.21
C ASN A 43 -8.60 15.89 -18.18
N PHE A 44 -7.58 15.13 -17.78
CA PHE A 44 -6.54 15.64 -16.89
C PHE A 44 -5.75 16.79 -17.55
N TYR A 45 -5.36 16.61 -18.81
CA TYR A 45 -4.61 17.61 -19.56
C TYR A 45 -5.38 18.93 -19.69
N GLU A 46 -6.68 18.89 -19.99
CA GLU A 46 -7.51 20.10 -20.06
C GLU A 46 -7.65 20.83 -18.71
N ILE A 47 -7.47 20.15 -17.58
CA ILE A 47 -7.42 20.79 -16.26
C ILE A 47 -6.07 21.44 -15.99
N ILE A 48 -4.96 20.78 -16.34
CA ILE A 48 -3.60 21.27 -16.06
C ILE A 48 -3.14 22.35 -17.04
N LYS A 49 -3.56 22.27 -18.31
CA LYS A 49 -3.13 23.16 -19.38
C LYS A 49 -3.32 24.67 -19.06
N PRO A 50 -4.45 25.13 -18.48
CA PRO A 50 -4.56 26.52 -18.04
C PRO A 50 -3.52 26.92 -16.98
N LEU A 51 -3.18 26.03 -16.06
CA LEU A 51 -2.13 26.29 -15.06
C LEU A 51 -0.75 26.36 -15.71
N PHE A 52 -0.49 25.53 -16.72
CA PHE A 52 0.74 25.64 -17.51
C PHE A 52 0.89 27.03 -18.14
N TYR A 53 -0.15 27.58 -18.77
CA TYR A 53 -0.09 28.93 -19.30
C TYR A 53 0.10 29.98 -18.21
N ALA A 54 -0.59 29.87 -17.08
CA ALA A 54 -0.39 30.79 -15.95
C ALA A 54 1.05 30.75 -15.40
N VAL A 55 1.71 29.58 -15.43
CA VAL A 55 3.11 29.43 -15.03
C VAL A 55 4.05 30.05 -16.06
N GLU A 56 3.77 29.95 -17.36
CA GLU A 56 4.57 30.60 -18.43
C GLU A 56 4.39 32.13 -18.44
N ASP A 57 3.20 32.63 -18.07
CA ASP A 57 2.91 34.06 -17.98
C ASP A 57 3.40 34.68 -16.65
N PHE A 58 3.94 33.87 -15.72
CA PHE A 58 4.39 34.37 -14.42
C PHE A 58 5.70 35.15 -14.54
N CYS A 59 5.73 36.36 -13.97
CA CYS A 59 6.92 37.19 -13.87
C CYS A 59 7.15 37.67 -12.43
N SER A 60 8.21 37.15 -11.81
CA SER A 60 8.58 37.49 -10.43
C SER A 60 9.10 38.92 -10.26
N ASP A 61 9.65 39.52 -11.32
CA ASP A 61 10.26 40.85 -11.28
C ASP A 61 9.26 41.92 -11.74
N SER A 62 8.78 42.71 -10.79
CA SER A 62 7.80 43.77 -11.06
C SER A 62 8.29 44.91 -11.95
N GLU A 63 9.61 45.09 -12.12
CA GLU A 63 10.14 46.17 -12.97
C GLU A 63 10.06 45.84 -14.46
N ILE A 64 10.07 44.55 -14.80
CA ILE A 64 10.01 44.05 -16.18
C ILE A 64 8.68 43.34 -16.51
N ARG A 65 7.84 43.09 -15.51
CA ARG A 65 6.52 42.49 -15.67
C ARG A 65 5.62 43.36 -16.57
N GLU A 66 5.08 42.77 -17.62
CA GLU A 66 4.13 43.42 -18.53
C GLU A 66 2.69 43.34 -17.99
N ASP A 67 1.77 44.12 -18.57
CA ASP A 67 0.36 44.19 -18.11
C ASP A 67 -0.37 42.84 -18.20
N ASP A 68 0.06 41.97 -19.12
CA ASP A 68 -0.54 40.65 -19.36
C ASP A 68 0.14 39.53 -18.53
N ASP A 69 1.27 39.81 -17.89
CA ASP A 69 1.99 38.86 -17.05
C ASP A 69 1.34 38.71 -15.66
N LEU A 70 1.51 37.54 -15.05
CA LEU A 70 1.01 37.23 -13.72
C LEU A 70 2.04 37.55 -12.63
N ASP A 71 1.56 38.15 -11.55
CA ASP A 71 2.28 38.18 -10.29
C ASP A 71 2.07 36.89 -9.46
N GLU A 72 2.75 36.80 -8.31
CA GLU A 72 2.67 35.64 -7.41
C GLU A 72 1.24 35.38 -6.89
N ASN A 73 0.45 36.41 -6.64
CA ASN A 73 -0.90 36.24 -6.12
C ASN A 73 -1.83 35.71 -7.22
N GLN A 74 -1.72 36.24 -8.43
CA GLN A 74 -2.50 35.78 -9.58
C GLN A 74 -2.14 34.34 -9.96
N LEU A 75 -0.85 33.99 -9.91
CA LEU A 75 -0.40 32.61 -10.09
C LEU A 75 -0.96 31.68 -8.99
N ALA A 76 -0.97 32.12 -7.73
CA ALA A 76 -1.56 31.36 -6.63
C ALA A 76 -3.08 31.16 -6.80
N GLU A 77 -3.80 32.17 -7.30
CA GLU A 77 -5.23 32.04 -7.62
C GLU A 77 -5.47 31.03 -8.76
N ALA A 78 -4.67 31.07 -9.82
CA ALA A 78 -4.73 30.09 -10.90
C ALA A 78 -4.42 28.66 -10.41
N ALA A 79 -3.43 28.51 -9.52
CA ALA A 79 -3.08 27.24 -8.92
C ALA A 79 -4.22 26.69 -8.05
N LYS A 80 -4.83 27.51 -7.19
CA LYS A 80 -6.00 27.11 -6.39
C LYS A 80 -7.20 26.72 -7.24
N GLY A 81 -7.51 27.50 -8.28
CA GLY A 81 -8.58 27.17 -9.21
C GLY A 81 -8.34 25.84 -9.95
N THR A 82 -7.08 25.47 -10.16
CA THR A 82 -6.71 24.18 -10.73
C THR A 82 -6.85 23.05 -9.71
N LEU A 83 -6.43 23.26 -8.46
CA LEU A 83 -6.60 22.30 -7.36
C LEU A 83 -8.08 21.92 -7.19
N ASP A 84 -8.97 22.90 -7.15
CA ASP A 84 -10.43 22.70 -7.07
C ASP A 84 -10.96 21.79 -8.20
N LYS A 85 -10.42 21.93 -9.42
CA LYS A 85 -10.81 21.09 -10.56
C LYS A 85 -10.23 19.68 -10.43
N LEU A 86 -8.99 19.54 -10.00
CA LEU A 86 -8.34 18.24 -9.76
C LEU A 86 -9.01 17.46 -8.62
N GLU A 87 -9.57 18.13 -7.63
CA GLU A 87 -10.39 17.50 -6.58
C GLU A 87 -11.72 17.00 -7.15
N LYS A 88 -12.34 17.77 -8.04
CA LYS A 88 -13.60 17.40 -8.71
C LYS A 88 -13.44 16.37 -9.82
N LEU A 89 -12.24 16.18 -10.37
CA LEU A 89 -11.98 15.17 -11.40
C LEU A 89 -12.35 13.75 -10.89
N TYR A 90 -12.14 13.49 -9.60
CA TYR A 90 -12.58 12.25 -8.94
C TYR A 90 -14.09 12.21 -8.64
N ILE A 91 -14.78 13.36 -8.60
CA ILE A 91 -16.23 13.47 -8.36
C ILE A 91 -17.02 13.35 -9.67
N ALA A 92 -16.42 13.66 -10.82
CA ALA A 92 -17.10 13.60 -12.12
C ALA A 92 -17.17 12.17 -12.68
N ASP A 93 -16.12 11.36 -12.48
CA ASP A 93 -16.21 9.90 -12.68
C ASP A 93 -17.15 9.24 -11.64
N ASP A 94 -17.40 9.93 -10.53
CA ASP A 94 -18.34 9.56 -9.46
C ASP A 94 -19.82 9.91 -9.78
N LYS A 95 -20.10 10.71 -10.81
CA LYS A 95 -21.51 10.95 -11.25
C LYS A 95 -22.12 9.77 -12.00
N ASN A 96 -21.31 8.78 -12.36
CA ASN A 96 -21.74 7.41 -12.70
C ASN A 96 -21.53 6.42 -11.55
N LEU A 97 -21.08 6.87 -10.37
CA LEU A 97 -21.32 6.14 -9.14
C LEU A 97 -22.80 6.31 -8.82
N GLN A 98 -23.57 5.35 -9.34
CA GLN A 98 -24.60 4.74 -8.52
C GLN A 98 -24.08 4.71 -7.07
N PRO A 99 -24.86 5.18 -6.06
CA PRO A 99 -24.42 5.19 -4.67
C PRO A 99 -23.72 3.87 -4.40
N VAL A 100 -22.42 3.97 -4.11
CA VAL A 100 -21.44 2.89 -4.05
C VAL A 100 -22.14 1.55 -3.82
N LYS A 101 -22.36 0.78 -4.90
CA LYS A 101 -22.77 -0.63 -4.77
C LYS A 101 -21.71 -1.41 -3.96
N ASP A 102 -20.51 -0.85 -3.82
CA ASP A 102 -19.45 -1.35 -2.95
C ASP A 102 -19.62 -1.08 -1.46
N GLU A 103 -20.63 -0.35 -0.94
CA GLU A 103 -20.84 -0.38 0.52
C GLU A 103 -21.28 -1.80 0.92
N THR A 104 -22.01 -2.47 0.03
CA THR A 104 -22.34 -3.89 0.13
C THR A 104 -21.10 -4.76 -0.05
N ASN A 105 -20.24 -4.49 -1.04
CA ASN A 105 -19.03 -5.29 -1.27
C ASN A 105 -17.98 -5.09 -0.17
N ILE A 106 -17.81 -3.89 0.37
CA ILE A 106 -16.91 -3.61 1.50
C ILE A 106 -17.47 -4.25 2.76
N LYS A 107 -18.77 -4.11 3.07
CA LYS A 107 -19.38 -4.79 4.21
C LYS A 107 -19.32 -6.31 4.07
N GLN A 108 -19.49 -6.82 2.85
CA GLN A 108 -19.39 -8.25 2.57
C GLN A 108 -17.95 -8.75 2.70
N LEU A 109 -16.96 -8.06 2.15
CA LEU A 109 -15.54 -8.37 2.33
C LEU A 109 -15.12 -8.28 3.81
N LEU A 110 -15.64 -7.31 4.56
CA LEU A 110 -15.40 -7.21 6.01
C LEU A 110 -16.05 -8.37 6.78
N THR A 111 -17.21 -8.84 6.32
CA THR A 111 -17.90 -9.99 6.91
C THR A 111 -17.14 -11.28 6.62
N GLU A 112 -16.74 -11.50 5.37
CA GLU A 112 -15.93 -12.65 4.94
C GLU A 112 -14.57 -12.67 5.64
N LEU A 113 -13.93 -11.50 5.81
CA LEU A 113 -12.68 -11.38 6.56
C LEU A 113 -12.87 -11.72 8.04
N ASN A 114 -13.95 -11.26 8.67
CA ASN A 114 -14.26 -11.60 10.06
C ASN A 114 -14.57 -13.09 10.24
N GLU A 115 -15.29 -13.72 9.31
CA GLU A 115 -15.52 -15.16 9.35
C GLU A 115 -14.21 -15.95 9.21
N LEU A 116 -13.30 -15.53 8.32
CA LEU A 116 -11.98 -16.14 8.19
C LEU A 116 -11.16 -16.02 9.47
N ILE A 117 -11.14 -14.83 10.08
CA ILE A 117 -10.42 -14.59 11.35
C ILE A 117 -10.98 -15.47 12.47
N ASN A 118 -12.30 -15.58 12.57
CA ASN A 118 -12.96 -16.38 13.62
C ASN A 118 -12.76 -17.89 13.43
N ASN A 119 -12.61 -18.36 12.18
CA ASN A 119 -12.39 -19.77 11.87
C ASN A 119 -10.90 -20.18 11.84
N LEU A 120 -9.98 -19.21 11.85
CA LEU A 120 -8.54 -19.47 11.81
C LEU A 120 -8.04 -20.37 12.96
N PRO A 121 -8.48 -20.19 14.23
CA PRO A 121 -8.06 -21.07 15.33
C PRO A 121 -8.46 -22.53 15.11
N LEU A 122 -9.66 -22.79 14.60
CA LEU A 122 -10.14 -24.15 14.33
C LEU A 122 -9.37 -24.83 13.19
N LEU A 123 -8.97 -24.07 12.18
CA LEU A 123 -8.10 -24.54 11.10
C LEU A 123 -6.70 -24.89 11.62
N ILE A 124 -6.15 -24.07 12.51
CA ILE A 124 -4.86 -24.32 13.16
C ILE A 124 -4.94 -25.59 14.01
N ASP A 125 -5.96 -25.71 14.85
CA ASP A 125 -6.15 -26.88 15.72
C ASP A 125 -6.27 -28.17 14.90
N ARG A 126 -7.03 -28.14 13.81
CA ARG A 126 -7.16 -29.28 12.90
C ARG A 126 -5.84 -29.66 12.22
N ILE A 127 -5.07 -28.69 11.74
CA ILE A 127 -3.76 -28.94 11.12
C ILE A 127 -2.79 -29.50 12.16
N VAL A 128 -2.80 -28.97 13.39
CA VAL A 128 -1.98 -29.47 14.49
C VAL A 128 -2.36 -30.91 14.82
N GLU A 129 -3.65 -31.24 14.92
CA GLU A 129 -4.11 -32.62 15.18
C GLU A 129 -3.74 -33.57 14.04
N GLU A 130 -3.94 -33.19 12.77
CA GLU A 130 -3.55 -34.00 11.61
C GLU A 130 -2.02 -34.26 11.63
N LYS A 131 -1.21 -33.24 11.91
CA LYS A 131 0.25 -33.39 12.01
C LYS A 131 0.69 -34.18 13.24
N LEU A 132 0.02 -34.03 14.38
CA LEU A 132 0.29 -34.84 15.56
C LEU A 132 0.03 -36.32 15.27
N ASN A 133 -1.08 -36.63 14.59
CA ASN A 133 -1.46 -38.00 14.25
C ASN A 133 -0.53 -38.65 13.21
N GLU A 134 0.07 -37.87 12.31
CA GLU A 134 1.10 -38.35 11.39
C GLU A 134 2.41 -38.69 12.12
N ILE A 135 2.80 -37.87 13.12
CA ILE A 135 4.13 -37.94 13.74
C ILE A 135 4.13 -38.87 14.97
N LEU A 136 3.03 -38.94 15.73
CA LEU A 136 2.90 -39.76 16.95
C LEU A 136 3.27 -41.23 16.74
N PRO A 137 2.78 -41.93 15.70
CA PRO A 137 3.13 -43.34 15.47
C PRO A 137 4.62 -43.54 15.21
N VAL A 138 5.28 -42.58 14.54
CA VAL A 138 6.72 -42.64 14.23
C VAL A 138 7.54 -42.44 15.50
N ILE A 139 7.18 -41.46 16.34
CA ILE A 139 7.84 -41.23 17.63
C ILE A 139 7.67 -42.45 18.53
N VAL A 140 6.44 -42.93 18.73
CA VAL A 140 6.14 -44.08 19.59
C VAL A 140 6.91 -45.32 19.13
N LYS A 141 6.95 -45.58 17.81
CA LYS A 141 7.72 -46.71 17.27
C LYS A 141 9.21 -46.57 17.57
N ASN A 142 9.79 -45.39 17.37
CA ASN A 142 11.22 -45.16 17.59
C ASN A 142 11.58 -45.27 19.08
N THR A 143 10.78 -44.67 19.97
CA THR A 143 11.03 -44.71 21.42
C THR A 143 10.86 -46.12 21.99
N LEU A 144 9.82 -46.86 21.57
CA LEU A 144 9.63 -48.26 22.01
C LEU A 144 10.71 -49.17 21.44
N SER A 145 11.19 -48.96 20.21
CA SER A 145 12.31 -49.71 19.64
C SER A 145 13.62 -49.45 20.41
N GLU A 146 13.89 -48.21 20.81
CA GLU A 146 15.06 -47.88 21.63
C GLU A 146 14.99 -48.54 23.01
N GLU A 147 13.84 -48.50 23.69
CA GLU A 147 13.65 -49.16 24.99
C GLU A 147 13.78 -50.69 24.90
N LEU A 148 13.20 -51.33 23.88
CA LEU A 148 13.35 -52.78 23.66
C LEU A 148 14.81 -53.19 23.42
N HIS A 149 15.57 -52.43 22.62
CA HIS A 149 16.99 -52.70 22.41
C HIS A 149 17.81 -52.55 23.69
N THR A 150 17.46 -51.61 24.57
CA THR A 150 18.13 -51.47 25.88
C THR A 150 17.80 -52.61 26.85
N LEU A 151 16.58 -53.15 26.80
CA LEU A 151 16.14 -54.29 27.61
C LEU A 151 16.81 -55.60 27.17
N ASP A 152 16.95 -55.85 25.88
CA ASP A 152 17.64 -57.04 25.34
C ASP A 152 19.16 -57.03 25.60
N ALA A 153 19.78 -55.84 25.53
CA ALA A 153 21.18 -55.66 25.88
C ALA A 153 21.45 -55.91 27.37
N ASN A 154 20.49 -55.57 28.23
CA ASN A 154 20.58 -55.79 29.68
C ASN A 154 20.22 -57.23 30.09
N SER A 155 19.32 -57.90 29.38
CA SER A 155 19.00 -59.32 29.60
C SER A 155 20.20 -60.22 29.24
N SER A 156 20.90 -59.91 28.14
CA SER A 156 22.09 -60.63 27.68
C SER A 156 23.28 -60.48 28.65
N LYS A 157 23.43 -59.31 29.29
CA LYS A 157 24.44 -59.08 30.34
C LYS A 157 24.13 -59.84 31.64
N ALA A 158 22.86 -59.92 32.05
CA ALA A 158 22.46 -60.60 33.28
C ALA A 158 22.62 -62.13 33.21
N VAL A 159 22.46 -62.74 32.03
CA VAL A 159 22.67 -64.19 31.81
C VAL A 159 24.17 -64.54 31.79
N SER A 160 25.03 -63.67 31.23
CA SER A 160 26.49 -63.93 31.18
C SER A 160 27.15 -63.84 32.57
N SER A 161 26.64 -63.00 33.48
CA SER A 161 27.16 -62.87 34.85
C SER A 161 26.79 -64.02 35.80
N LYS A 162 25.78 -64.85 35.47
CA LYS A 162 25.39 -66.01 36.31
C LYS A 162 26.11 -67.31 35.96
N SER A 163 26.76 -67.38 34.80
CA SER A 163 27.44 -68.59 34.30
C SER A 163 28.92 -68.71 34.71
N GLN A 164 29.45 -67.74 35.47
CA GLN A 164 30.84 -67.74 35.96
C GLN A 164 30.97 -67.99 37.47
N GLN A 165 29.87 -68.35 38.15
CA GLN A 165 29.86 -68.81 39.54
C GLN A 165 29.18 -70.19 39.63
N SER A 166 29.84 -71.22 39.13
CA SER A 166 29.59 -72.63 39.49
C SER A 166 30.88 -73.43 39.31
#